data_AF-A0A3D3L6H9-F1
#
_entry.id   AF-A0A3D3L6H9-F1
#
_cell.length_a   1.000
_cell.length_b   1.000
_cell.length_c   1.000
_cell.angle_alpha   90.00
_cell.angle_beta   90.00
_cell.angle_gamma   90.00
#
_symmetry.space_group_name_H-M   'P 1'
#
loop_
_entity.id
_entity.type
_entity.pdbx_description
1 polymer ?
#
loop_
_entity_poly.entity_id
_entity_poly.type
_entity_poly.pdbx_seq_one_letter_code
_entity_poly.pdbx_strand_id
1 'polypeptide(L)'
;ETGKQYLNNALLVAGNYKQTSDGDEVPPETWPVTPVWTSVWLMEELYQFGYTSIDTAFFHADYQISNNPVIGESWTEGVGIINYRGWGNSHGWHKPEFYIEDINDLNHGWKLPVVMSFVCNTGDFGADVSPQVGPSKCFGEELLTKGTPTNPKGAAAMIGPSDLDTDTRFNNVMCGAMWDAFLEGRESELGPALFAGKQALIKEFPELTGSNDVVEFYHHIYGILGDPSLSVWLQAPQNMTADIEDDPILNSSFVTTVVTDENMRALANVVGALLYNSNLIANGLSNHEGVLNIDFENVPVGATLELYLNKGQFKQKHISLSFSGDNGDKLNDYFVQEIERDSEYNFYDSESGHELAPVYNWIEINEIGTNLNLVDDSHIKDISIGFGFQ
;
A
#
# COMPACT_ATOMS: atom_id res chain seq x y z
N GLU A 1 22.18 -6.72 13.70
CA GLU A 1 21.58 -6.96 12.36
C GLU A 1 20.47 -8.01 12.32
N THR A 2 20.25 -8.82 13.37
CA THR A 2 19.20 -9.88 13.40
C THR A 2 17.76 -9.37 13.50
N GLY A 3 17.52 -8.09 13.79
CA GLY A 3 16.17 -7.58 14.12
C GLY A 3 15.18 -7.46 12.95
N LYS A 4 15.64 -7.49 11.69
CA LYS A 4 14.79 -7.35 10.50
C LYS A 4 14.64 -8.63 9.66
N GLN A 5 15.17 -9.76 10.14
CA GLN A 5 15.07 -11.04 9.42
C GLN A 5 13.62 -11.51 9.21
N TYR A 6 12.70 -11.08 10.09
CA TYR A 6 11.27 -11.37 9.97
C TYR A 6 10.65 -10.85 8.66
N LEU A 7 11.23 -9.80 8.06
CA LEU A 7 10.79 -9.29 6.76
C LEU A 7 11.04 -10.28 5.61
N ASN A 8 11.91 -11.28 5.80
CA ASN A 8 12.12 -12.35 4.82
C ASN A 8 11.07 -13.47 4.91
N ASN A 9 10.12 -13.37 5.84
CA ASN A 9 9.04 -14.32 6.04
C ASN A 9 7.72 -13.71 5.57
N ALA A 10 6.86 -14.54 5.00
CA ALA A 10 5.52 -14.18 4.59
C ALA A 10 4.51 -15.16 5.20
N LEU A 11 3.28 -14.70 5.40
CA LEU A 11 2.14 -15.55 5.74
C LEU A 11 1.08 -15.44 4.65
N LEU A 12 0.71 -16.57 4.06
CA LEU A 12 -0.38 -16.68 3.10
C LEU A 12 -1.56 -17.40 3.73
N VAL A 13 -2.67 -16.69 3.86
CA VAL A 13 -3.90 -17.23 4.44
C VAL A 13 -4.95 -17.32 3.33
N ALA A 14 -5.65 -18.44 3.22
CA ALA A 14 -6.72 -18.54 2.21
C ALA A 14 -7.83 -19.52 2.56
N GLY A 15 -9.05 -19.21 2.12
CA GLY A 15 -10.23 -20.03 2.34
C GLY A 15 -11.10 -20.23 1.11
N ASN A 16 -11.25 -21.48 0.71
CA ASN A 16 -12.30 -21.91 -0.20
C ASN A 16 -13.56 -22.16 0.62
N TYR A 17 -14.50 -21.23 0.60
CA TYR A 17 -15.75 -21.36 1.32
C TYR A 17 -16.85 -20.54 0.65
N LYS A 18 -18.09 -21.02 0.73
CA LYS A 18 -19.29 -20.23 0.42
C LYS A 18 -20.48 -20.78 1.18
N GLN A 19 -21.52 -19.96 1.31
CA GLN A 19 -22.85 -20.34 1.78
C GLN A 19 -23.89 -19.97 0.72
N THR A 20 -25.13 -20.41 0.90
CA THR A 20 -26.26 -19.84 0.14
C THR A 20 -26.51 -18.40 0.55
N SER A 21 -27.29 -17.66 -0.24
CA SER A 21 -27.73 -16.30 0.11
C SER A 21 -28.50 -16.24 1.43
N ASP A 22 -29.13 -17.35 1.82
CA ASP A 22 -29.91 -17.48 3.05
C ASP A 22 -29.05 -17.92 4.26
N GLY A 23 -27.73 -18.09 4.04
CA GLY A 23 -26.75 -18.47 5.07
C GLY A 23 -26.62 -19.98 5.28
N ASP A 24 -27.27 -20.81 4.47
CA ASP A 24 -27.15 -22.26 4.59
C ASP A 24 -25.79 -22.76 4.09
N GLU A 25 -25.23 -23.76 4.80
CA GLU A 25 -24.03 -24.45 4.34
C GLU A 25 -24.29 -25.21 3.04
N VAL A 26 -23.31 -25.16 2.14
CA VAL A 26 -23.32 -25.94 0.91
C VAL A 26 -22.18 -26.97 0.92
N PRO A 27 -22.33 -28.10 0.20
CA PRO A 27 -21.31 -29.14 0.17
C PRO A 27 -19.94 -28.62 -0.28
N PRO A 28 -18.83 -29.05 0.35
CA PRO A 28 -17.49 -28.54 0.07
C PRO A 28 -17.03 -28.63 -1.39
N GLU A 29 -17.50 -29.65 -2.12
CA GLU A 29 -17.22 -29.83 -3.55
C GLU A 29 -17.80 -28.70 -4.43
N THR A 30 -18.67 -27.86 -3.87
CA THR A 30 -19.26 -26.71 -4.57
C THR A 30 -18.59 -25.39 -4.23
N TRP A 31 -17.67 -25.36 -3.27
CA TRP A 31 -16.98 -24.14 -2.85
C TRP A 31 -16.09 -23.58 -3.97
N PRO A 32 -15.91 -22.25 -4.04
CA PRO A 32 -14.97 -21.66 -4.99
C PRO A 32 -13.55 -22.12 -4.61
N VAL A 33 -12.77 -22.54 -5.61
CA VAL A 33 -11.40 -23.06 -5.39
C VAL A 33 -10.32 -22.00 -5.56
N THR A 34 -10.68 -20.89 -6.20
CA THR A 34 -9.73 -19.89 -6.65
C THR A 34 -9.10 -19.03 -5.55
N PRO A 35 -9.71 -18.79 -4.37
CA PRO A 35 -9.00 -18.11 -3.28
C PRO A 35 -7.70 -18.81 -2.90
N VAL A 36 -7.75 -20.13 -2.64
CA VAL A 36 -6.54 -20.91 -2.34
C VAL A 36 -5.61 -20.99 -3.54
N TRP A 37 -6.12 -21.18 -4.76
CA TRP A 37 -5.25 -21.27 -5.95
C TRP A 37 -4.50 -19.97 -6.25
N THR A 38 -5.15 -18.81 -6.07
CA THR A 38 -4.48 -17.50 -6.20
C THR A 38 -3.39 -17.35 -5.13
N SER A 39 -3.62 -17.81 -3.90
CA SER A 39 -2.58 -17.79 -2.87
C SER A 39 -1.45 -18.80 -3.11
N VAL A 40 -1.73 -19.96 -3.72
CA VAL A 40 -0.69 -20.91 -4.16
C VAL A 40 0.15 -20.31 -5.29
N TRP A 41 -0.47 -19.65 -6.27
CA TRP A 41 0.25 -18.91 -7.30
C TRP A 41 1.18 -17.86 -6.67
N LEU A 42 0.65 -17.03 -5.76
CA LEU A 42 1.46 -16.02 -5.07
C LEU A 42 2.62 -16.67 -4.28
N MET A 43 2.40 -17.83 -3.66
CA MET A 43 3.45 -18.58 -2.97
C MET A 43 4.59 -18.95 -3.93
N GLU A 44 4.27 -19.47 -5.12
CA GLU A 44 5.24 -19.80 -6.16
C GLU A 44 6.01 -18.57 -6.63
N GLU A 45 5.31 -17.45 -6.86
CA GLU A 45 5.94 -16.18 -7.26
C GLU A 45 6.87 -15.62 -6.18
N LEU A 46 6.48 -15.69 -4.89
CA LEU A 46 7.32 -15.27 -3.78
C LEU A 46 8.58 -16.15 -3.65
N TYR A 47 8.47 -17.46 -3.88
CA TYR A 47 9.66 -18.32 -3.94
C TYR A 47 10.57 -17.96 -5.11
N GLN A 48 10.02 -17.66 -6.29
CA GLN A 48 10.79 -17.21 -7.44
C GLN A 48 11.48 -15.86 -7.18
N PHE A 49 10.80 -14.95 -6.48
CA PHE A 49 11.36 -13.67 -6.04
C PHE A 49 12.51 -13.84 -5.03
N GLY A 50 12.51 -14.93 -4.27
CA GLY A 50 13.63 -15.33 -3.40
C GLY A 50 13.28 -15.51 -1.93
N TYR A 51 12.00 -15.61 -1.56
CA TYR A 51 11.61 -16.05 -0.22
C TYR A 51 12.09 -17.49 0.02
N THR A 52 12.42 -17.81 1.28
CA THR A 52 12.87 -19.15 1.68
C THR A 52 11.97 -19.79 2.73
N SER A 53 11.12 -18.99 3.38
CA SER A 53 10.11 -19.42 4.34
C SER A 53 8.82 -18.67 4.08
N ILE A 54 7.74 -19.41 3.83
CA ILE A 54 6.39 -18.87 3.66
C ILE A 54 5.48 -19.78 4.48
N ASP A 55 4.85 -19.22 5.50
CA ASP A 55 3.86 -19.94 6.29
C ASP A 55 2.52 -19.90 5.56
N THR A 56 1.76 -20.98 5.62
CA THR A 56 0.48 -21.09 4.94
C THR A 56 -0.62 -21.55 5.88
N ALA A 57 -1.73 -20.84 5.89
CA ALA A 57 -2.95 -21.25 6.59
C ALA A 57 -4.10 -21.34 5.58
N PHE A 58 -4.25 -22.51 4.96
CA PHE A 58 -5.30 -22.74 3.97
C PHE A 58 -6.50 -23.47 4.58
N PHE A 59 -7.68 -23.20 4.03
CA PHE A 59 -8.93 -23.89 4.33
C PHE A 59 -9.59 -24.28 3.00
N HIS A 60 -9.84 -25.57 2.78
CA HIS A 60 -10.52 -26.08 1.58
C HIS A 60 -11.21 -27.43 1.85
N ALA A 61 -11.88 -27.98 0.85
CA ALA A 61 -12.71 -29.18 0.99
C ALA A 61 -12.02 -30.36 1.72
N ASP A 62 -10.74 -30.61 1.43
CA ASP A 62 -9.95 -31.69 2.04
C ASP A 62 -9.21 -31.29 3.33
N TYR A 63 -9.23 -30.01 3.70
CA TYR A 63 -8.51 -29.47 4.86
C TYR A 63 -9.28 -28.33 5.50
N GLN A 64 -10.10 -28.66 6.51
CA GLN A 64 -11.11 -27.76 7.09
C GLN A 64 -10.77 -27.35 8.53
N ILE A 65 -9.52 -26.92 8.77
CA ILE A 65 -9.13 -26.39 10.07
C ILE A 65 -9.59 -24.92 10.16
N SER A 66 -10.75 -24.69 10.79
CA SER A 66 -11.31 -23.35 10.96
C SER A 66 -10.41 -22.45 11.82
N ASN A 67 -10.06 -22.87 13.03
CA ASN A 67 -9.11 -22.13 13.87
C ASN A 67 -7.70 -22.70 13.64
N ASN A 68 -6.96 -22.05 12.74
CA ASN A 68 -5.62 -22.48 12.37
C ASN A 68 -4.56 -21.70 13.16
N PRO A 69 -3.84 -22.33 14.11
CA PRO A 69 -2.92 -21.63 15.00
C PRO A 69 -1.76 -20.95 14.26
N VAL A 70 -1.42 -21.42 13.05
CA VAL A 70 -0.36 -20.84 12.21
C VAL A 70 -0.57 -19.34 12.01
N ILE A 71 -1.83 -18.86 11.91
CA ILE A 71 -2.10 -17.43 11.70
C ILE A 71 -1.54 -16.61 12.88
N GLY A 72 -1.92 -16.95 14.10
CA GLY A 72 -1.46 -16.23 15.30
C GLY A 72 0.02 -16.47 15.62
N GLU A 73 0.52 -17.69 15.39
CA GLU A 73 1.91 -18.08 15.62
C GLU A 73 2.85 -17.34 14.67
N SER A 74 2.65 -17.42 13.34
CA SER A 74 3.50 -16.74 12.35
C SER A 74 3.47 -15.23 12.51
N TRP A 75 2.29 -14.65 12.77
CA TRP A 75 2.16 -13.21 13.00
C TRP A 75 2.90 -12.77 14.28
N THR A 76 2.85 -13.58 15.34
CA THR A 76 3.57 -13.30 16.60
C THR A 76 5.08 -13.46 16.46
N GLU A 77 5.55 -14.49 15.74
CA GLU A 77 6.98 -14.70 15.46
C GLU A 77 7.56 -13.59 14.58
N GLY A 78 6.73 -13.09 13.67
CA GLY A 78 6.97 -11.93 12.81
C GLY A 78 7.11 -12.32 11.34
N VAL A 79 6.31 -11.66 10.52
CA VAL A 79 6.32 -11.72 9.06
C VAL A 79 6.31 -10.30 8.50
N GLY A 80 6.85 -10.08 7.30
CA GLY A 80 6.86 -8.77 6.66
C GLY A 80 5.55 -8.45 5.93
N ILE A 81 4.93 -9.48 5.37
CA ILE A 81 3.69 -9.39 4.61
C ILE A 81 2.71 -10.48 5.03
N ILE A 82 1.42 -10.16 4.95
CA ILE A 82 0.35 -11.15 5.08
C ILE A 82 -0.63 -10.93 3.94
N ASN A 83 -0.94 -11.97 3.18
CA ASN A 83 -1.97 -11.90 2.14
C ASN A 83 -3.11 -12.85 2.48
N TYR A 84 -4.34 -12.34 2.47
CA TYR A 84 -5.55 -13.13 2.68
C TYR A 84 -6.48 -13.10 1.47
N ARG A 85 -6.96 -14.29 1.07
CA ARG A 85 -8.04 -14.48 0.08
C ARG A 85 -9.08 -15.46 0.61
N GLY A 86 -10.35 -15.11 0.53
CA GLY A 86 -11.42 -16.00 0.99
C GLY A 86 -12.64 -15.22 1.42
N TRP A 87 -13.11 -15.49 2.64
CA TRP A 87 -14.31 -14.87 3.19
C TRP A 87 -13.99 -14.09 4.47
N GLY A 88 -14.56 -12.89 4.58
CA GLY A 88 -14.36 -11.98 5.70
C GLY A 88 -15.56 -11.07 5.91
N ASN A 89 -15.52 -10.29 6.97
CA ASN A 89 -16.41 -9.15 7.18
C ASN A 89 -15.70 -8.09 8.05
N SER A 90 -16.46 -7.12 8.57
CA SER A 90 -15.91 -6.06 9.43
C SER A 90 -15.32 -6.54 10.75
N HIS A 91 -15.57 -7.79 11.17
CA HIS A 91 -14.97 -8.39 12.36
C HIS A 91 -13.66 -9.14 12.06
N GLY A 92 -13.40 -9.54 10.80
CA GLY A 92 -12.19 -10.26 10.41
C GLY A 92 -12.41 -11.36 9.39
N TRP A 93 -11.54 -12.36 9.43
CA TRP A 93 -11.49 -13.48 8.49
C TRP A 93 -12.24 -14.68 9.05
N HIS A 94 -13.01 -15.37 8.21
CA HIS A 94 -13.87 -16.47 8.66
C HIS A 94 -13.34 -17.87 8.33
N LYS A 95 -12.54 -18.03 7.27
CA LYS A 95 -12.02 -19.34 6.86
C LYS A 95 -10.62 -19.21 6.26
N PRO A 96 -9.57 -19.67 6.98
CA PRO A 96 -9.57 -19.90 8.43
C PRO A 96 -9.87 -18.62 9.23
N GLU A 97 -10.26 -18.80 10.48
CA GLU A 97 -10.76 -17.77 11.40
C GLU A 97 -9.62 -16.94 11.98
N PHE A 98 -9.76 -15.60 11.94
CA PHE A 98 -8.93 -14.64 12.66
C PHE A 98 -9.68 -13.32 12.78
N TYR A 99 -10.02 -12.90 14.00
CA TYR A 99 -10.91 -11.79 14.28
C TYR A 99 -10.24 -10.70 15.14
N ILE A 100 -10.95 -9.58 15.33
CA ILE A 100 -10.52 -8.45 16.18
C ILE A 100 -10.07 -8.90 17.57
N GLU A 101 -10.73 -9.90 18.15
CA GLU A 101 -10.41 -10.44 19.47
C GLU A 101 -9.02 -11.08 19.50
N ASP A 102 -8.64 -11.79 18.43
CA ASP A 102 -7.36 -12.50 18.32
C ASP A 102 -6.17 -11.55 18.23
N ILE A 103 -6.38 -10.32 17.74
CA ILE A 103 -5.35 -9.26 17.69
C ILE A 103 -4.81 -8.96 19.10
N ASN A 104 -5.64 -9.11 20.14
CA ASN A 104 -5.21 -8.86 21.52
C ASN A 104 -4.14 -9.85 21.99
N ASP A 105 -4.09 -11.04 21.42
CA ASP A 105 -3.17 -12.10 21.80
C ASP A 105 -1.82 -12.02 21.06
N LEU A 106 -1.73 -11.21 19.99
CA LEU A 106 -0.51 -11.00 19.23
C LEU A 106 0.60 -10.34 20.08
N ASN A 107 1.79 -10.94 20.13
CA ASN A 107 2.91 -10.41 20.93
C ASN A 107 4.20 -10.24 20.11
N HIS A 108 4.10 -9.56 18.97
CA HIS A 108 5.21 -9.34 18.01
C HIS A 108 5.95 -8.00 18.18
N GLY A 109 5.44 -7.08 19.01
CA GLY A 109 5.99 -5.73 19.15
C GLY A 109 6.06 -5.00 17.81
N TRP A 110 7.20 -4.37 17.51
CA TRP A 110 7.40 -3.60 16.27
C TRP A 110 7.60 -4.41 14.98
N LYS A 111 7.41 -5.74 15.02
CA LYS A 111 7.41 -6.58 13.81
C LYS A 111 6.03 -6.51 13.12
N LEU A 112 5.66 -5.32 12.67
CA LEU A 112 4.35 -5.04 12.09
C LEU A 112 4.37 -5.35 10.58
N PRO A 113 3.57 -6.31 10.09
CA PRO A 113 3.46 -6.58 8.66
C PRO A 113 2.60 -5.53 7.93
N VAL A 114 2.65 -5.58 6.61
CA VAL A 114 1.58 -5.02 5.75
C VAL A 114 0.59 -6.14 5.43
N VAL A 115 -0.71 -5.87 5.59
CA VAL A 115 -1.78 -6.85 5.40
C VAL A 115 -2.55 -6.57 4.12
N MET A 116 -2.56 -7.52 3.19
CA MET A 116 -3.31 -7.48 1.94
C MET A 116 -4.57 -8.34 2.10
N SER A 117 -5.67 -7.73 2.56
CA SER A 117 -6.94 -8.42 2.82
C SER A 117 -7.90 -8.20 1.66
N PHE A 118 -7.75 -9.00 0.60
CA PHE A 118 -8.70 -9.03 -0.49
C PHE A 118 -9.82 -9.97 -0.10
N VAL A 119 -10.92 -9.50 0.48
CA VAL A 119 -12.13 -10.26 0.86
C VAL A 119 -13.28 -9.27 1.00
N CYS A 120 -14.33 -9.59 1.77
CA CYS A 120 -15.45 -8.69 2.03
C CYS A 120 -15.26 -7.88 3.32
N ASN A 121 -15.68 -6.62 3.31
CA ASN A 121 -15.93 -5.72 4.45
C ASN A 121 -14.83 -5.52 5.50
N THR A 122 -13.60 -5.99 5.29
CA THR A 122 -12.56 -5.93 6.33
C THR A 122 -12.02 -4.52 6.57
N GLY A 123 -12.23 -3.58 5.64
CA GLY A 123 -11.82 -2.17 5.72
C GLY A 123 -13.00 -1.20 5.87
N ASP A 124 -14.15 -1.68 6.34
CA ASP A 124 -15.36 -0.88 6.54
C ASP A 124 -15.26 0.03 7.78
N PHE A 125 -14.56 1.15 7.67
CA PHE A 125 -14.43 2.15 8.73
C PHE A 125 -15.75 2.89 9.06
N GLY A 126 -16.86 2.51 8.42
CA GLY A 126 -18.21 2.95 8.75
C GLY A 126 -19.05 1.86 9.41
N ALA A 127 -18.48 0.69 9.75
CA ALA A 127 -19.24 -0.51 10.12
C ALA A 127 -20.21 -0.35 11.30
N ASP A 128 -20.03 0.65 12.16
CA ASP A 128 -20.91 0.95 13.30
C ASP A 128 -22.02 1.96 12.98
N VAL A 129 -22.07 2.47 11.75
CA VAL A 129 -23.05 3.43 11.27
C VAL A 129 -24.27 2.70 10.69
N SER A 130 -25.45 3.04 11.21
CA SER A 130 -26.73 2.52 10.70
C SER A 130 -26.84 2.72 9.17
N PRO A 131 -27.27 1.72 8.40
CA PRO A 131 -27.97 0.49 8.83
C PRO A 131 -27.06 -0.68 9.20
N GLN A 132 -25.73 -0.51 9.18
CA GLN A 132 -24.79 -1.56 9.52
C GLN A 132 -24.81 -1.84 11.04
N VAL A 133 -24.46 -3.07 11.41
CA VAL A 133 -24.43 -3.55 12.80
C VAL A 133 -23.07 -4.18 13.14
N GLY A 134 -22.01 -3.57 12.60
CA GLY A 134 -20.64 -4.00 12.79
C GLY A 134 -20.01 -3.50 14.10
N PRO A 135 -18.71 -3.78 14.28
CA PRO A 135 -17.95 -3.31 15.44
C PRO A 135 -17.69 -1.80 15.35
N SER A 136 -17.46 -1.15 16.50
CA SER A 136 -17.12 0.29 16.58
C SER A 136 -15.86 0.68 15.81
N LYS A 137 -14.97 -0.29 15.58
CA LYS A 137 -13.84 -0.19 14.67
C LYS A 137 -13.81 -1.47 13.87
N CYS A 138 -13.71 -1.37 12.55
CA CYS A 138 -13.58 -2.56 11.73
C CYS A 138 -12.23 -3.26 11.95
N PHE A 139 -12.12 -4.48 11.41
CA PHE A 139 -10.93 -5.30 11.47
C PHE A 139 -9.66 -4.54 11.06
N GLY A 140 -9.72 -3.77 9.96
CA GLY A 140 -8.59 -2.96 9.52
C GLY A 140 -8.22 -1.83 10.48
N GLU A 141 -9.20 -1.14 11.06
CA GLU A 141 -8.92 -0.10 12.07
C GLU A 141 -8.33 -0.68 13.35
N GLU A 142 -8.79 -1.85 13.78
CA GLU A 142 -8.23 -2.54 14.94
C GLU A 142 -6.82 -3.05 14.66
N LEU A 143 -6.53 -3.56 13.45
CA LEU A 143 -5.17 -3.93 13.06
C LEU A 143 -4.18 -2.76 13.16
N LEU A 144 -4.61 -1.53 12.88
CA LEU A 144 -3.73 -0.36 12.94
C LEU A 144 -3.64 0.28 14.33
N THR A 145 -4.67 0.10 15.17
CA THR A 145 -4.80 0.88 16.42
C THR A 145 -4.71 0.04 17.69
N LYS A 146 -4.66 -1.29 17.61
CA LYS A 146 -4.49 -2.17 18.77
C LYS A 146 -3.08 -2.08 19.38
N GLY A 147 -3.03 -2.31 20.69
CA GLY A 147 -1.80 -2.24 21.48
C GLY A 147 -1.53 -0.85 22.05
N THR A 148 -0.26 -0.53 22.24
CA THR A 148 0.19 0.78 22.73
C THR A 148 1.43 1.24 21.95
N PRO A 149 1.82 2.52 22.03
CA PRO A 149 3.07 2.98 21.40
C PRO A 149 4.33 2.22 21.84
N THR A 150 4.32 1.57 23.01
CA THR A 150 5.45 0.77 23.50
C THR A 150 5.32 -0.72 23.17
N ASN A 151 4.11 -1.20 22.88
CA ASN A 151 3.81 -2.57 22.49
C ASN A 151 2.70 -2.57 21.42
N PRO A 152 3.01 -2.15 20.18
CA PRO A 152 2.02 -2.11 19.11
C PRO A 152 1.63 -3.54 18.71
N LYS A 153 0.39 -3.70 18.23
CA LYS A 153 -0.18 -4.98 17.78
C LYS A 153 -0.83 -4.81 16.42
N GLY A 154 -0.96 -5.90 15.66
CA GLY A 154 -1.62 -5.90 14.36
C GLY A 154 -0.65 -5.60 13.22
N ALA A 155 -0.86 -4.51 12.48
CA ALA A 155 -0.22 -4.23 11.20
C ALA A 155 0.23 -2.77 11.07
N ALA A 156 1.19 -2.51 10.18
CA ALA A 156 1.65 -1.17 9.83
C ALA A 156 0.68 -0.45 8.87
N ALA A 157 0.09 -1.22 7.95
CA ALA A 157 -0.93 -0.77 7.02
C ALA A 157 -1.73 -1.98 6.53
N MET A 158 -2.93 -1.72 6.02
CA MET A 158 -3.81 -2.75 5.46
C MET A 158 -4.50 -2.27 4.19
N ILE A 159 -4.60 -3.16 3.21
CA ILE A 159 -5.56 -3.05 2.11
C ILE A 159 -6.80 -3.85 2.47
N GLY A 160 -7.98 -3.25 2.31
CA GLY A 160 -9.25 -3.93 2.48
C GLY A 160 -10.42 -3.13 1.91
N PRO A 161 -11.53 -3.78 1.57
CA PRO A 161 -12.70 -3.07 1.08
C PRO A 161 -13.65 -2.64 2.20
N SER A 162 -14.36 -1.55 1.95
CA SER A 162 -15.43 -1.02 2.80
C SER A 162 -16.80 -1.67 2.58
N ASP A 163 -16.92 -2.60 1.64
CA ASP A 163 -18.21 -3.19 1.25
C ASP A 163 -18.24 -4.72 1.47
N LEU A 164 -19.42 -5.24 1.83
CA LEU A 164 -19.65 -6.65 2.13
C LEU A 164 -19.80 -7.53 0.88
N ASP A 165 -20.30 -6.99 -0.23
CA ASP A 165 -20.69 -7.76 -1.40
C ASP A 165 -19.61 -7.74 -2.49
N THR A 166 -18.41 -8.19 -2.13
CA THR A 166 -17.32 -8.41 -3.10
C THR A 166 -17.35 -9.83 -3.68
N ASP A 167 -16.80 -9.98 -4.89
CA ASP A 167 -16.78 -11.20 -5.68
C ASP A 167 -15.33 -11.66 -5.86
N THR A 168 -15.12 -12.95 -5.67
CA THR A 168 -13.83 -13.61 -5.82
C THR A 168 -13.19 -13.36 -7.18
N ARG A 169 -13.98 -13.27 -8.26
CA ARG A 169 -13.50 -13.02 -9.62
C ARG A 169 -12.70 -11.71 -9.73
N PHE A 170 -13.24 -10.61 -9.22
CA PHE A 170 -12.61 -9.30 -9.33
C PHE A 170 -11.50 -9.12 -8.29
N ASN A 171 -11.72 -9.62 -7.08
CA ASN A 171 -10.71 -9.62 -6.02
C ASN A 171 -9.42 -10.36 -6.44
N ASN A 172 -9.53 -11.48 -7.15
CA ASN A 172 -8.37 -12.21 -7.65
C ASN A 172 -7.55 -11.41 -8.67
N VAL A 173 -8.22 -10.70 -9.59
CA VAL A 173 -7.54 -9.88 -10.60
C VAL A 173 -6.78 -8.74 -9.94
N MET A 174 -7.41 -8.01 -9.02
CA MET A 174 -6.73 -6.91 -8.32
C MET A 174 -5.58 -7.42 -7.46
N CYS A 175 -5.78 -8.51 -6.70
CA CYS A 175 -4.74 -9.11 -5.88
C CYS A 175 -3.55 -9.55 -6.73
N GLY A 176 -3.81 -10.25 -7.84
CA GLY A 176 -2.78 -10.70 -8.77
C GLY A 176 -1.99 -9.55 -9.39
N ALA A 177 -2.68 -8.56 -9.96
CA ALA A 177 -2.03 -7.42 -10.61
C ALA A 177 -1.25 -6.52 -9.63
N MET A 178 -1.72 -6.37 -8.40
CA MET A 178 -0.98 -5.66 -7.36
C MET A 178 0.31 -6.40 -6.97
N TRP A 179 0.24 -7.72 -6.75
CA TRP A 179 1.42 -8.52 -6.44
C TRP A 179 2.41 -8.57 -7.61
N ASP A 180 1.91 -8.69 -8.84
CA ASP A 180 2.70 -8.59 -10.07
C ASP A 180 3.43 -7.23 -10.18
N ALA A 181 2.80 -6.12 -9.76
CA ALA A 181 3.46 -4.82 -9.73
C ALA A 181 4.59 -4.74 -8.69
N PHE A 182 4.38 -5.34 -7.51
CA PHE A 182 5.40 -5.41 -6.46
C PHE A 182 6.60 -6.30 -6.84
N LEU A 183 6.32 -7.51 -7.35
CA LEU A 183 7.34 -8.53 -7.60
C LEU A 183 8.21 -8.19 -8.81
N GLU A 184 7.65 -7.53 -9.83
CA GLU A 184 8.39 -7.02 -10.98
C GLU A 184 9.15 -5.70 -10.68
N GLY A 185 9.01 -5.17 -9.45
CA GLY A 185 9.65 -3.93 -9.04
C GLY A 185 9.15 -2.68 -9.78
N ARG A 186 7.97 -2.76 -10.40
CA ARG A 186 7.29 -1.61 -11.04
C ARG A 186 6.79 -0.63 -9.99
N GLU A 187 6.24 -1.16 -8.91
CA GLU A 187 5.77 -0.37 -7.76
C GLU A 187 6.38 -0.90 -6.47
N SER A 188 6.65 0.01 -5.54
CA SER A 188 7.08 -0.37 -4.18
C SER A 188 6.18 0.22 -3.09
N GLU A 189 5.38 1.23 -3.42
CA GLU A 189 4.48 1.90 -2.50
C GLU A 189 3.09 1.28 -2.54
N LEU A 190 2.42 1.23 -1.38
CA LEU A 190 1.15 0.54 -1.22
C LEU A 190 0.02 1.13 -2.09
N GLY A 191 -0.05 2.46 -2.18
CA GLY A 191 -1.03 3.20 -2.97
C GLY A 191 -0.94 2.91 -4.47
N PRO A 192 0.21 3.19 -5.12
CA PRO A 192 0.44 2.86 -6.52
C PRO A 192 0.21 1.39 -6.86
N ALA A 193 0.64 0.46 -5.99
CA ALA A 193 0.40 -0.97 -6.22
C ALA A 193 -1.09 -1.34 -6.16
N LEU A 194 -1.85 -0.84 -5.17
CA LEU A 194 -3.30 -1.05 -5.14
C LEU A 194 -3.97 -0.43 -6.37
N PHE A 195 -3.52 0.74 -6.80
CA PHE A 195 -4.02 1.40 -8.00
C PHE A 195 -3.79 0.54 -9.25
N ALA A 196 -2.60 -0.06 -9.41
CA ALA A 196 -2.33 -1.02 -10.49
C ALA A 196 -3.31 -2.21 -10.46
N GLY A 197 -3.61 -2.72 -9.26
CA GLY A 197 -4.65 -3.74 -9.04
C GLY A 197 -6.02 -3.29 -9.56
N LYS A 198 -6.47 -2.08 -9.20
CA LYS A 198 -7.74 -1.51 -9.65
C LYS A 198 -7.77 -1.29 -11.17
N GLN A 199 -6.69 -0.77 -11.76
CA GLN A 199 -6.57 -0.57 -13.21
C GLN A 199 -6.66 -1.88 -14.00
N ALA A 200 -6.21 -3.00 -13.43
CA ALA A 200 -6.33 -4.30 -14.08
C ALA A 200 -7.80 -4.69 -14.35
N LEU A 201 -8.76 -4.22 -13.54
CA LEU A 201 -10.18 -4.47 -13.80
C LEU A 201 -10.68 -3.81 -15.09
N ILE A 202 -10.16 -2.64 -15.44
CA ILE A 202 -10.49 -1.96 -16.71
C ILE A 202 -10.01 -2.80 -17.91
N LYS A 203 -8.81 -3.37 -17.78
CA LYS A 203 -8.19 -4.18 -18.82
C LYS A 203 -8.86 -5.54 -18.99
N GLU A 204 -9.15 -6.21 -17.87
CA GLU A 204 -9.68 -7.58 -17.88
C GLU A 204 -11.21 -7.63 -18.05
N PHE A 205 -11.92 -6.55 -17.71
CA PHE A 205 -13.38 -6.44 -17.82
C PHE A 205 -13.82 -5.10 -18.46
N PRO A 206 -13.37 -4.79 -19.70
CA PRO A 206 -13.69 -3.53 -20.37
C PRO A 206 -15.19 -3.32 -20.59
N GLU A 207 -15.97 -4.40 -20.62
CA GLU A 207 -17.42 -4.34 -20.73
C GLU A 207 -18.13 -3.91 -19.43
N LEU A 208 -17.42 -3.89 -18.30
CA LEU A 208 -17.95 -3.53 -16.97
C LEU A 208 -17.43 -2.17 -16.46
N THR A 209 -16.94 -1.31 -17.36
CA THR A 209 -16.40 0.02 -17.04
C THR A 209 -17.43 1.13 -17.11
N GLY A 210 -18.72 0.79 -17.20
CA GLY A 210 -19.81 1.77 -17.23
C GLY A 210 -19.95 2.55 -15.92
N SER A 211 -20.70 3.64 -15.96
CA SER A 211 -21.07 4.36 -14.73
C SER A 211 -22.03 3.50 -13.88
N ASN A 212 -21.79 3.45 -12.57
CA ASN A 212 -22.42 2.57 -11.59
C ASN A 212 -22.24 1.08 -11.89
N ASP A 213 -21.18 0.72 -12.63
CA ASP A 213 -20.85 -0.66 -12.95
C ASP A 213 -19.71 -1.18 -12.03
N VAL A 214 -19.37 -2.46 -12.20
CA VAL A 214 -18.45 -3.19 -11.33
C VAL A 214 -17.10 -2.49 -11.20
N VAL A 215 -16.51 -2.04 -12.30
CA VAL A 215 -15.16 -1.45 -12.23
C VAL A 215 -15.17 -0.18 -11.37
N GLU A 216 -16.16 0.70 -11.55
CA GLU A 216 -16.31 1.90 -10.72
C GLU A 216 -16.53 1.54 -9.25
N PHE A 217 -17.41 0.56 -8.97
CA PHE A 217 -17.66 0.07 -7.61
C PHE A 217 -16.37 -0.37 -6.92
N TYR A 218 -15.55 -1.21 -7.54
CA TYR A 218 -14.28 -1.68 -6.98
C TYR A 218 -13.23 -0.56 -6.79
N HIS A 219 -13.26 0.48 -7.63
CA HIS A 219 -12.40 1.65 -7.44
C HIS A 219 -12.79 2.45 -6.20
N HIS A 220 -14.06 2.47 -5.82
CA HIS A 220 -14.54 3.17 -4.63
C HIS A 220 -14.34 2.38 -3.33
N ILE A 221 -14.58 1.07 -3.34
CA ILE A 221 -14.66 0.32 -2.08
C ILE A 221 -13.30 -0.16 -1.55
N TYR A 222 -12.32 -0.46 -2.41
CA TYR A 222 -11.01 -0.92 -1.95
C TYR A 222 -10.13 0.25 -1.50
N GLY A 223 -9.76 0.28 -0.23
CA GLY A 223 -8.96 1.35 0.37
C GLY A 223 -7.68 0.85 1.04
N ILE A 224 -6.84 1.80 1.41
CA ILE A 224 -5.71 1.60 2.31
C ILE A 224 -6.07 2.24 3.65
N LEU A 225 -6.00 1.43 4.71
CA LEU A 225 -5.96 1.93 6.08
C LEU A 225 -4.49 1.99 6.46
N GLY A 226 -3.98 3.20 6.70
CA GLY A 226 -2.56 3.47 6.96
C GLY A 226 -2.00 4.50 6.00
N ASP A 227 -0.67 4.48 5.82
CA ASP A 227 0.03 5.38 4.92
C ASP A 227 0.09 4.80 3.49
N PRO A 228 -0.58 5.40 2.49
CA PRO A 228 -0.53 4.92 1.12
C PRO A 228 0.85 5.09 0.45
N SER A 229 1.70 5.98 0.97
CA SER A 229 3.08 6.18 0.50
C SER A 229 4.08 5.22 1.12
N LEU A 230 3.63 4.31 2.01
CA LEU A 230 4.49 3.32 2.63
C LEU A 230 5.13 2.43 1.55
N SER A 231 6.45 2.52 1.42
CA SER A 231 7.23 1.58 0.62
C SER A 231 7.29 0.22 1.32
N VAL A 232 6.65 -0.78 0.73
CA VAL A 232 6.57 -2.14 1.27
C VAL A 232 7.91 -2.84 1.08
N TRP A 233 8.48 -3.35 2.16
CA TRP A 233 9.64 -4.23 2.11
C TRP A 233 9.17 -5.68 1.97
N LEU A 234 9.45 -6.29 0.82
CA LEU A 234 9.18 -7.71 0.58
C LEU A 234 10.25 -8.58 1.26
N GLN A 235 11.49 -8.09 1.35
CA GLN A 235 12.55 -8.77 2.11
C GLN A 235 13.21 -7.84 3.11
N ALA A 236 14.20 -8.32 3.85
CA ALA A 236 15.05 -7.45 4.64
C ALA A 236 15.69 -6.37 3.73
N PRO A 237 15.52 -5.07 4.03
CA PRO A 237 16.00 -4.02 3.16
C PRO A 237 17.53 -3.95 3.17
N GLN A 238 18.11 -3.72 2.00
CA GLN A 238 19.55 -3.57 1.81
C GLN A 238 20.01 -2.17 2.24
N ASN A 239 21.32 -1.97 2.38
CA ASN A 239 21.88 -0.63 2.54
C ASN A 239 22.27 -0.06 1.18
N MET A 240 22.25 1.26 1.07
CA MET A 240 22.80 2.00 -0.06
C MET A 240 23.99 2.85 0.37
N THR A 241 24.89 3.12 -0.57
CA THR A 241 26.07 3.97 -0.40
C THR A 241 26.08 5.06 -1.46
N ALA A 242 26.61 6.23 -1.11
CA ALA A 242 26.81 7.34 -2.03
C ALA A 242 28.26 7.83 -1.95
N ASP A 243 28.92 8.06 -3.08
CA ASP A 243 30.33 8.49 -3.11
C ASP A 243 30.58 9.86 -2.44
N ILE A 244 29.54 10.70 -2.30
CA ILE A 244 29.62 11.97 -1.57
C ILE A 244 29.87 11.79 -0.07
N GLU A 245 29.69 10.59 0.46
CA GLU A 245 30.01 10.27 1.86
C GLU A 245 31.53 10.38 2.15
N ASP A 246 32.39 10.19 1.14
CA ASP A 246 33.84 10.27 1.30
C ASP A 246 34.34 11.73 1.42
N ASP A 247 33.62 12.68 0.81
CA ASP A 247 33.88 14.12 0.90
C ASP A 247 32.56 14.92 0.98
N PRO A 248 31.96 15.07 2.18
CA PRO A 248 30.66 15.70 2.36
C PRO A 248 30.74 17.24 2.37
N ILE A 249 31.62 17.82 1.56
CA ILE A 249 31.80 19.28 1.42
C ILE A 249 31.38 19.71 0.02
N LEU A 250 30.36 20.57 -0.04
CA LEU A 250 29.86 21.13 -1.29
C LEU A 250 30.53 22.47 -1.58
N ASN A 251 31.29 22.52 -2.68
CA ASN A 251 31.91 23.73 -3.22
C ASN A 251 31.16 24.30 -4.44
N SER A 252 29.96 23.79 -4.71
CA SER A 252 29.05 24.22 -5.77
C SER A 252 27.61 24.23 -5.24
N SER A 253 26.72 24.98 -5.88
CA SER A 253 25.29 25.06 -5.53
C SER A 253 24.48 23.84 -6.02
N PHE A 254 25.11 22.68 -6.18
CA PHE A 254 24.46 21.44 -6.56
C PHE A 254 25.12 20.24 -5.88
N VAL A 255 24.37 19.15 -5.76
CA VAL A 255 24.84 17.82 -5.37
C VAL A 255 24.96 16.98 -6.63
N THR A 256 26.11 16.35 -6.83
CA THR A 256 26.28 15.23 -7.77
C THR A 256 26.91 14.07 -7.01
N THR A 257 26.23 12.92 -7.00
CA THR A 257 26.74 11.72 -6.34
C THR A 257 26.32 10.46 -7.10
N VAL A 258 27.13 9.42 -7.04
CA VAL A 258 26.79 8.09 -7.55
C VAL A 258 26.30 7.23 -6.40
N VAL A 259 25.04 6.77 -6.50
CA VAL A 259 24.40 5.90 -5.51
C VAL A 259 24.50 4.43 -5.96
N THR A 260 24.96 3.57 -5.05
CA THR A 260 25.21 2.14 -5.30
C THR A 260 24.66 1.25 -4.19
N ASP A 261 24.46 -0.04 -4.51
CA ASP A 261 24.26 -1.09 -3.52
C ASP A 261 25.60 -1.50 -2.86
N GLU A 262 25.54 -2.38 -1.87
CA GLU A 262 26.74 -2.89 -1.17
C GLU A 262 27.73 -3.65 -2.08
N ASN A 263 27.30 -4.06 -3.28
CA ASN A 263 28.12 -4.74 -4.29
C ASN A 263 28.65 -3.76 -5.35
N MET A 264 28.56 -2.45 -5.12
CA MET A 264 28.94 -1.37 -6.03
C MET A 264 28.15 -1.37 -7.35
N ARG A 265 26.95 -1.92 -7.38
CA ARG A 265 26.04 -1.80 -8.53
C ARG A 265 25.29 -0.48 -8.44
N ALA A 266 25.26 0.25 -9.55
CA ALA A 266 24.49 1.47 -9.69
C ALA A 266 23.01 1.27 -9.34
N LEU A 267 22.44 2.20 -8.58
CA LEU A 267 21.03 2.18 -8.22
C LEU A 267 20.27 3.29 -8.95
N ALA A 268 19.40 2.91 -9.87
CA ALA A 268 18.47 3.82 -10.54
C ALA A 268 17.26 4.15 -9.67
N ASN A 269 16.60 5.27 -9.95
CA ASN A 269 15.36 5.72 -9.30
C ASN A 269 15.49 5.87 -7.77
N VAL A 270 16.67 6.23 -7.28
CA VAL A 270 16.86 6.67 -5.89
C VAL A 270 16.37 8.10 -5.78
N VAL A 271 15.42 8.34 -4.90
CA VAL A 271 14.90 9.69 -4.61
C VAL A 271 15.83 10.36 -3.61
N GLY A 272 16.52 11.40 -4.06
CA GLY A 272 17.30 12.29 -3.22
C GLY A 272 16.47 13.49 -2.78
N ALA A 273 16.38 13.74 -1.48
CA ALA A 273 15.71 14.89 -0.89
C ALA A 273 16.72 15.71 -0.07
N LEU A 274 16.96 16.95 -0.49
CA LEU A 274 17.91 17.85 0.15
C LEU A 274 17.16 18.86 1.03
N LEU A 275 17.46 18.85 2.32
CA LEU A 275 16.82 19.70 3.32
C LEU A 275 17.80 20.76 3.86
N TYR A 276 17.25 21.94 4.16
CA TYR A 276 17.92 23.00 4.91
C TYR A 276 16.98 23.55 5.97
N ASN A 277 17.42 23.60 7.23
CA ASN A 277 16.59 23.98 8.39
C ASN A 277 15.26 23.21 8.43
N SER A 278 15.32 21.90 8.17
CA SER A 278 14.17 20.99 8.10
C SER A 278 13.16 21.27 6.99
N ASN A 279 13.43 22.20 6.06
CA ASN A 279 12.61 22.42 4.88
C ASN A 279 13.24 21.69 3.69
N LEU A 280 12.42 20.99 2.90
CA LEU A 280 12.84 20.48 1.60
C LEU A 280 13.14 21.66 0.67
N ILE A 281 14.37 21.75 0.18
CA ILE A 281 14.79 22.85 -0.71
C ILE A 281 15.02 22.39 -2.15
N ALA A 282 15.36 21.11 -2.34
CA ALA A 282 15.57 20.52 -3.65
C ALA A 282 15.43 19.00 -3.58
N ASN A 283 15.21 18.38 -4.73
CA ASN A 283 15.18 16.93 -4.87
C ASN A 283 15.73 16.50 -6.23
N GLY A 284 15.99 15.20 -6.38
CA GLY A 284 16.43 14.62 -7.64
C GLY A 284 16.21 13.11 -7.66
N LEU A 285 16.36 12.53 -8.84
CA LEU A 285 16.21 11.10 -9.07
C LEU A 285 17.50 10.55 -9.70
N SER A 286 18.03 9.45 -9.17
CA SER A 286 19.20 8.82 -9.78
C SER A 286 18.86 8.16 -11.12
N ASN A 287 19.74 8.29 -12.09
CA ASN A 287 19.61 7.63 -13.39
C ASN A 287 20.08 6.16 -13.36
N HIS A 288 20.06 5.47 -14.50
CA HIS A 288 20.50 4.07 -14.62
C HIS A 288 21.97 3.79 -14.25
N GLU A 289 22.84 4.81 -14.24
CA GLU A 289 24.24 4.73 -13.79
C GLU A 289 24.37 5.06 -12.30
N GLY A 290 23.26 5.32 -11.60
CA GLY A 290 23.24 5.68 -10.19
C GLY A 290 23.58 7.15 -9.93
N VAL A 291 23.80 7.94 -10.98
CA VAL A 291 24.12 9.37 -10.85
C VAL A 291 22.86 10.12 -10.43
N LEU A 292 22.93 10.76 -9.27
CA LEU A 292 21.93 11.64 -8.68
C LEU A 292 22.46 13.06 -8.73
N ASN A 293 21.71 13.93 -9.41
CA ASN A 293 21.96 15.36 -9.50
C ASN A 293 20.84 16.12 -8.79
N ILE A 294 21.19 17.09 -7.95
CA ILE A 294 20.25 17.98 -7.25
C ILE A 294 20.79 19.40 -7.28
N ASP A 295 20.13 20.29 -8.03
CA ASP A 295 20.46 21.71 -8.05
C ASP A 295 19.73 22.46 -6.94
N PHE A 296 20.39 23.42 -6.28
CA PHE A 296 19.78 24.20 -5.22
C PHE A 296 20.23 25.67 -5.23
N GLU A 297 19.42 26.55 -4.65
CA GLU A 297 19.71 27.98 -4.61
C GLU A 297 19.45 28.55 -3.21
N ASN A 298 19.93 29.79 -2.99
CA ASN A 298 19.62 30.58 -1.79
C ASN A 298 20.08 29.97 -0.45
N VAL A 299 21.10 29.12 -0.48
CA VAL A 299 21.74 28.55 0.72
C VAL A 299 22.96 29.40 1.09
N PRO A 300 23.09 29.88 2.35
CA PRO A 300 24.25 30.67 2.76
C PRO A 300 25.50 29.81 2.97
N VAL A 301 26.67 30.36 2.64
CA VAL A 301 27.97 29.73 2.91
C VAL A 301 28.10 29.40 4.40
N GLY A 302 28.57 28.19 4.70
CA GLY A 302 28.69 27.63 6.04
C GLY A 302 27.43 26.91 6.53
N ALA A 303 26.38 26.81 5.71
CA ALA A 303 25.19 26.02 6.03
C ALA A 303 25.48 24.52 6.07
N THR A 304 24.72 23.82 6.90
CA THR A 304 24.62 22.36 6.88
C THR A 304 23.33 21.97 6.17
N LEU A 305 23.44 21.08 5.19
CA LEU A 305 22.33 20.51 4.43
C LEU A 305 22.18 19.04 4.80
N GLU A 306 20.95 18.55 4.84
CA GLU A 306 20.65 17.15 5.15
C GLU A 306 20.12 16.45 3.89
N LEU A 307 20.90 15.54 3.33
CA LEU A 307 20.52 14.74 2.16
C LEU A 307 19.95 13.40 2.62
N TYR A 308 18.72 13.12 2.22
CA TYR A 308 18.06 11.82 2.41
C TYR A 308 17.97 11.10 1.08
N LEU A 309 18.39 9.84 1.04
CA LEU A 309 18.24 8.96 -0.12
C LEU A 309 17.23 7.86 0.20
N ASN A 310 16.23 7.71 -0.67
CA ASN A 310 15.13 6.77 -0.50
C ASN A 310 14.97 5.91 -1.75
N LYS A 311 14.79 4.61 -1.56
CA LYS A 311 14.46 3.65 -2.62
C LYS A 311 13.77 2.44 -1.99
N GLY A 312 12.73 1.92 -2.65
CA GLY A 312 12.06 0.70 -2.22
C GLY A 312 13.04 -0.47 -2.06
N GLN A 313 12.81 -1.31 -1.05
CA GLN A 313 13.69 -2.42 -0.67
C GLN A 313 15.09 -2.02 -0.13
N PHE A 314 15.34 -0.73 0.12
CA PHE A 314 16.53 -0.22 0.80
C PHE A 314 16.18 0.56 2.07
N LYS A 315 17.12 0.63 3.02
CA LYS A 315 17.01 1.53 4.17
C LYS A 315 17.28 2.96 3.70
N GLN A 316 16.49 3.91 4.19
CA GLN A 316 16.76 5.33 4.00
C GLN A 316 18.19 5.64 4.46
N LYS A 317 18.93 6.34 3.61
CA LYS A 317 20.25 6.85 3.91
C LYS A 317 20.15 8.34 4.25
N HIS A 318 20.88 8.76 5.27
CA HIS A 318 20.95 10.15 5.70
C HIS A 318 22.42 10.60 5.69
N ILE A 319 22.71 11.71 5.03
CA ILE A 319 24.05 12.27 4.83
C ILE A 319 23.98 13.77 5.16
N SER A 320 24.85 14.23 6.07
CA SER A 320 24.98 15.65 6.40
C SER A 320 26.10 16.27 5.55
N LEU A 321 25.77 17.33 4.81
CA LEU A 321 26.65 18.00 3.85
C LEU A 321 26.96 19.43 4.33
N SER A 322 28.22 19.85 4.21
CA SER A 322 28.64 21.22 4.55
C SER A 322 28.81 22.05 3.29
N PHE A 323 28.07 23.16 3.16
CA PHE A 323 28.20 24.06 2.03
C PHE A 323 29.30 25.10 2.25
N SER A 324 30.43 24.99 1.55
CA SER A 324 31.60 25.87 1.68
C SER A 324 31.55 27.08 0.73
N GLY A 325 30.63 27.08 -0.23
CA GLY A 325 30.39 28.15 -1.19
C GLY A 325 30.18 27.62 -2.60
N ASP A 326 29.95 28.54 -3.53
CA ASP A 326 29.76 28.22 -4.94
C ASP A 326 30.97 28.69 -5.75
N ASN A 327 31.68 27.74 -6.36
CA ASN A 327 32.85 27.99 -7.20
C ASN A 327 32.48 28.41 -8.64
N GLY A 328 31.20 28.45 -9.00
CA GLY A 328 30.70 28.79 -10.33
C GLY A 328 30.69 27.63 -11.32
N ASP A 329 30.94 26.41 -10.85
CA ASP A 329 30.73 25.21 -11.65
C ASP A 329 29.26 25.08 -12.03
N LYS A 330 29.00 24.45 -13.17
CA LYS A 330 27.65 24.19 -13.64
C LYS A 330 27.35 22.71 -13.51
N LEU A 331 26.14 22.41 -13.08
CA LEU A 331 25.63 21.05 -13.11
C LEU A 331 25.69 20.52 -14.55
N ASN A 332 26.38 19.39 -14.72
CA ASN A 332 26.59 18.80 -16.04
C ASN A 332 25.54 17.71 -16.27
N ASP A 333 24.36 18.16 -16.67
CA ASP A 333 23.17 17.32 -16.80
C ASP A 333 23.15 16.59 -18.15
N TYR A 334 24.21 15.82 -18.46
CA TYR A 334 24.21 14.95 -19.63
C TYR A 334 23.11 13.90 -19.43
N PHE A 335 21.92 14.25 -19.93
CA PHE A 335 20.76 13.39 -20.12
C PHE A 335 21.24 12.01 -20.56
N VAL A 336 21.13 11.04 -19.66
CA VAL A 336 20.97 9.68 -20.12
C VAL A 336 19.50 9.55 -20.51
N GLN A 337 19.24 9.12 -21.74
CA GLN A 337 17.92 8.75 -22.22
C GLN A 337 17.15 8.02 -21.12
N GLU A 338 16.03 8.61 -20.69
CA GLU A 338 14.98 7.82 -20.05
C GLU A 338 14.72 6.63 -20.97
N ILE A 339 14.87 5.41 -20.44
CA ILE A 339 14.30 4.23 -21.08
C ILE A 339 12.81 4.54 -21.14
N GLU A 340 12.24 4.58 -22.36
CA GLU A 340 10.79 4.66 -22.56
C GLU A 340 10.13 3.67 -21.60
N ARG A 341 9.49 4.19 -20.56
CA ARG A 341 8.53 3.39 -19.81
C ARG A 341 7.44 3.10 -20.84
N ASP A 342 7.07 1.84 -21.01
CA ASP A 342 5.93 1.41 -21.84
C ASP A 342 4.57 1.96 -21.31
N SER A 343 4.61 2.88 -20.34
CA SER A 343 3.49 3.60 -19.76
C SER A 343 3.98 4.95 -19.22
N GLU A 344 3.64 6.04 -19.90
CA GLU A 344 3.72 7.38 -19.30
C GLU A 344 2.57 7.53 -18.30
N TYR A 345 2.89 7.66 -17.02
CA TYR A 345 1.92 8.14 -16.03
C TYR A 345 1.77 9.65 -16.19
N ASN A 346 0.74 10.03 -16.93
CA ASN A 346 0.34 11.42 -17.05
C ASN A 346 -0.69 11.74 -15.96
N PHE A 347 -0.31 12.54 -14.97
CA PHE A 347 -1.23 13.13 -14.01
C PHE A 347 -1.52 14.57 -14.45
N TYR A 348 -2.80 14.87 -14.65
CA TYR A 348 -3.27 16.22 -14.91
C TYR A 348 -4.15 16.62 -13.75
N ASP A 349 -3.68 17.55 -12.91
CA ASP A 349 -4.56 18.22 -11.96
C ASP A 349 -5.40 19.28 -12.68
N SER A 350 -6.52 19.67 -12.08
CA SER A 350 -7.38 20.75 -12.55
C SER A 350 -6.68 22.10 -12.72
N GLU A 351 -5.58 22.35 -12.02
CA GLU A 351 -4.77 23.57 -12.17
C GLU A 351 -3.64 23.43 -13.20
N SER A 352 -3.43 22.24 -13.76
CA SER A 352 -2.31 21.97 -14.67
C SER A 352 -2.41 22.70 -16.02
N GLY A 353 -3.58 23.24 -16.37
CA GLY A 353 -3.84 23.88 -17.67
C GLY A 353 -3.78 22.91 -18.86
N HIS A 354 -3.71 21.61 -18.61
CA HIS A 354 -3.64 20.58 -19.64
C HIS A 354 -5.04 20.28 -20.21
N GLU A 355 -5.11 19.90 -21.49
CA GLU A 355 -6.38 19.64 -22.18
C GLU A 355 -7.16 18.44 -21.59
N LEU A 356 -6.44 17.52 -20.93
CA LEU A 356 -6.97 16.36 -20.21
C LEU A 356 -7.10 16.59 -18.70
N ALA A 357 -6.84 17.82 -18.22
CA ALA A 357 -7.07 18.17 -16.82
C ALA A 357 -8.57 18.01 -16.49
N PRO A 358 -8.93 17.34 -15.38
CA PRO A 358 -10.31 17.27 -14.94
C PRO A 358 -10.80 18.68 -14.62
N VAL A 359 -11.81 19.14 -15.34
CA VAL A 359 -12.51 20.40 -15.04
C VAL A 359 -13.50 20.13 -13.93
N TYR A 360 -13.07 20.32 -12.70
CA TYR A 360 -13.97 20.29 -11.55
C TYR A 360 -14.75 21.59 -11.49
N ASN A 361 -16.07 21.49 -11.41
CA ASN A 361 -16.93 22.61 -11.06
C ASN A 361 -16.94 22.74 -9.54
N TRP A 362 -15.78 23.06 -8.95
CA TRP A 362 -15.65 23.29 -7.51
C TRP A 362 -16.55 24.46 -7.13
N ILE A 363 -17.71 24.15 -6.55
CA ILE A 363 -18.53 25.12 -5.85
C ILE A 363 -17.95 25.16 -4.45
N GLU A 364 -17.29 26.26 -4.12
CA GLU A 364 -16.88 26.54 -2.76
C GLU A 364 -18.14 26.62 -1.89
N ILE A 365 -18.35 25.63 -1.01
CA ILE A 365 -19.50 25.61 -0.09
C ILE A 365 -19.13 26.44 1.14
N ASN A 366 -18.94 27.74 0.94
CA ASN A 366 -18.73 28.71 2.01
C ASN A 366 -20.03 29.41 2.43
N GLU A 367 -21.15 29.09 1.78
CA GLU A 367 -22.50 29.56 2.10
C GLU A 367 -23.44 28.39 2.43
N ILE A 368 -24.40 28.63 3.32
CA ILE A 368 -25.45 27.67 3.67
C ILE A 368 -26.28 27.39 2.41
N GLY A 369 -26.12 26.19 1.85
CA GLY A 369 -26.81 25.75 0.63
C GLY A 369 -28.32 25.60 0.82
N THR A 370 -29.04 25.57 -0.30
CA THR A 370 -30.48 25.26 -0.28
C THR A 370 -30.66 23.77 0.01
N ASN A 371 -31.41 23.42 1.05
CA ASN A 371 -31.68 22.03 1.41
C ASN A 371 -32.36 21.31 0.23
N LEU A 372 -31.65 20.33 -0.36
CA LEU A 372 -32.09 19.60 -1.55
C LEU A 372 -33.11 18.50 -1.25
N ASN A 373 -33.54 18.32 0.01
CA ASN A 373 -34.45 17.24 0.43
C ASN A 373 -34.06 15.91 -0.21
N LEU A 374 -32.78 15.53 -0.06
CA LEU A 374 -32.28 14.25 -0.57
C LEU A 374 -33.07 13.14 0.10
N VAL A 375 -33.80 12.39 -0.70
CA VAL A 375 -34.51 11.18 -0.29
C VAL A 375 -33.60 9.98 -0.57
N ASP A 376 -33.37 9.20 0.47
CA ASP A 376 -32.78 7.86 0.44
C ASP A 376 -33.52 6.96 -0.59
N ASP A 377 -32.76 6.16 -1.32
CA ASP A 377 -33.20 5.21 -2.35
C ASP A 377 -33.83 3.93 -1.78
N SER A 378 -34.07 3.88 -0.47
CA SER A 378 -34.95 2.89 0.14
C SER A 378 -36.45 3.22 -0.06
N HIS A 379 -37.27 2.19 -0.29
CA HIS A 379 -38.72 2.29 -0.56
C HIS A 379 -39.59 2.81 0.62
N ILE A 380 -39.10 3.71 1.47
CA ILE A 380 -39.84 4.33 2.58
C ILE A 380 -39.75 5.86 2.44
N LYS A 381 -40.85 6.46 2.00
CA LYS A 381 -40.88 7.85 1.51
C LYS A 381 -40.81 8.95 2.55
N ASP A 382 -40.87 8.67 3.85
CA ASP A 382 -40.92 9.73 4.87
C ASP A 382 -40.35 9.24 6.21
N ILE A 383 -39.04 9.39 6.42
CA ILE A 383 -38.43 9.31 7.75
C ILE A 383 -37.94 10.72 8.13
N SER A 384 -38.60 11.33 9.10
CA SER A 384 -38.20 12.62 9.65
C SER A 384 -37.00 12.45 10.59
N ILE A 385 -35.85 13.01 10.23
CA ILE A 385 -34.59 12.89 11.01
C ILE A 385 -34.49 13.83 12.22
N GLY A 386 -35.59 14.50 12.61
CA GLY A 386 -35.72 15.18 13.91
C GLY A 386 -34.81 16.38 14.19
N PHE A 387 -33.86 16.68 13.31
CA PHE A 387 -33.00 17.87 13.37
C PHE A 387 -32.54 18.24 11.95
N GLY A 388 -32.15 19.51 11.77
CA GLY A 388 -31.53 20.00 10.55
C GLY A 388 -30.04 20.21 10.76
N PHE A 389 -29.25 19.98 9.72
CA PHE A 389 -27.85 20.40 9.71
C PHE A 389 -27.82 21.93 9.59
N GLN A 390 -27.17 22.59 10.56
CA GLN A 390 -26.90 24.02 10.53
C GLN A 390 -25.66 24.32 9.71
#